data_AF-A0A959V0M6-F1
#
_entry.id   AF-A0A959V0M6-F1
#
_cell.length_a   1.000
_cell.length_b   1.000
_cell.length_c   1.000
_cell.angle_alpha   90.00
_cell.angle_beta   90.00
_cell.angle_gamma   90.00
#
_symmetry.space_group_name_H-M   'P 1'
#
loop_
_entity.id
_entity.type
_entity.pdbx_description
1 polymer ?
#
loop_
_entity_poly.entity_id
_entity_poly.type
_entity_poly.pdbx_seq_one_letter_code
_entity_poly.pdbx_strand_id
1 'polypeptide(L)'
;MSTTTLKRDPLFEKLMAKGTGKCLTILMATHRTAPDNAQDAIRLKDLAREAEQRLLELGSKREMGPWLERLEAVQQEIDHQHNWEGLGIFIGRDLTEVVRFPFPVEDRTVLDETFATRELVRARLGSVDYHV
;
A
#
# COMPACT_ATOMS: atom_id res chain seq x y z
N MET A 1 -13.38 -6.74 -5.55
CA MET A 1 -12.76 -5.69 -4.70
C MET A 1 -12.94 -4.35 -5.37
N SER A 2 -13.53 -3.38 -4.68
CA SER A 2 -13.91 -2.06 -5.22
C SER A 2 -12.68 -1.19 -5.49
N THR A 3 -12.57 -0.66 -6.70
CA THR A 3 -11.52 0.30 -7.07
C THR A 3 -11.90 1.66 -6.50
N THR A 4 -11.40 1.96 -5.31
CA THR A 4 -11.76 3.17 -4.58
C THR A 4 -11.22 4.43 -5.28
N THR A 5 -12.13 5.30 -5.73
CA THR A 5 -11.77 6.58 -6.38
C THR A 5 -11.52 7.65 -5.31
N LEU A 6 -10.26 8.02 -5.09
CA LEU A 6 -9.77 8.88 -3.99
C LEU A 6 -10.28 10.35 -3.95
N LYS A 7 -11.12 10.79 -4.92
CA LYS A 7 -11.52 12.21 -5.07
C LYS A 7 -12.29 12.78 -3.88
N ARG A 8 -13.17 11.98 -3.27
CA ARG A 8 -14.00 12.34 -2.10
C ARG A 8 -14.19 11.16 -1.16
N ASP A 9 -13.19 10.29 -1.12
CA ASP A 9 -13.32 9.06 -0.36
C ASP A 9 -13.02 9.30 1.13
N PRO A 10 -13.89 8.87 2.07
CA PRO A 10 -13.58 8.81 3.49
C PRO A 10 -12.26 8.07 3.78
N LEU A 11 -11.85 7.14 2.91
CA LEU A 11 -10.56 6.46 2.94
C LEU A 11 -9.38 7.44 2.88
N PHE A 12 -9.44 8.47 2.02
CA PHE A 12 -8.36 9.45 1.93
C PHE A 12 -8.19 10.18 3.27
N GLU A 13 -9.29 10.60 3.89
CA GLU A 13 -9.27 11.26 5.20
C GLU A 13 -8.71 10.33 6.28
N LYS A 14 -9.11 9.05 6.29
CA LYS A 14 -8.56 8.04 7.21
C LYS A 14 -7.06 7.84 7.06
N LEU A 15 -6.56 7.76 5.81
CA LEU A 15 -5.13 7.59 5.53
C LEU A 15 -4.31 8.86 5.80
N MET A 16 -4.93 10.03 5.74
CA MET A 16 -4.29 11.33 6.05
C MET A 16 -4.39 11.73 7.53
N ALA A 17 -5.23 11.05 8.32
CA ALA A 17 -5.47 11.39 9.70
C ALA A 17 -4.19 11.22 10.54
N LYS A 18 -3.80 12.28 11.26
CA LYS A 18 -2.73 12.20 12.27
C LYS A 18 -3.23 11.45 13.50
N GLY A 19 -2.40 10.58 14.08
CA GLY A 19 -2.68 9.92 15.36
C GLY A 19 -3.07 8.45 15.28
N THR A 20 -2.80 7.76 14.18
CA THR A 20 -3.10 6.32 13.99
C THR A 20 -2.11 5.38 14.70
N GLY A 21 -1.08 5.91 15.36
CA GLY A 21 0.00 5.12 15.95
C GLY A 21 0.95 4.59 14.87
N LYS A 22 1.57 3.43 15.08
CA LYS A 22 2.42 2.79 14.06
C LYS A 22 1.63 2.60 12.76
N CYS A 23 2.27 2.88 11.64
CA CYS A 23 1.71 2.83 10.30
C CYS A 23 2.72 2.17 9.38
N LEU A 24 2.33 1.06 8.77
CA LEU A 24 3.08 0.39 7.73
C LEU A 24 2.52 0.81 6.36
N THR A 25 3.40 1.30 5.49
CA THR A 25 3.09 1.56 4.09
C THR A 25 4.05 0.77 3.21
N ILE A 26 3.51 0.01 2.25
CA ILE A 26 4.28 -0.58 1.15
C ILE A 26 3.84 0.09 -0.13
N LEU A 27 4.78 0.62 -0.92
CA LEU A 27 4.56 1.15 -2.25
C LEU A 27 5.33 0.32 -3.25
N MET A 28 4.70 0.03 -4.39
CA MET A 28 5.24 -0.85 -5.40
C MET A 28 4.81 -0.41 -6.81
N ALA A 29 5.74 -0.28 -7.74
CA ALA A 29 5.43 -0.17 -9.16
C ALA A 29 4.81 -1.46 -9.68
N THR A 30 3.79 -1.34 -10.53
CA THR A 30 3.10 -2.50 -11.11
C THR A 30 2.99 -2.41 -12.61
N HIS A 31 2.79 -3.56 -13.25
CA HIS A 31 2.73 -3.68 -14.70
C HIS A 31 1.36 -4.17 -15.15
N ARG A 32 0.82 -3.55 -16.22
CA ARG A 32 -0.53 -3.85 -16.73
C ARG A 32 -0.58 -5.12 -17.58
N THR A 33 0.55 -5.58 -18.10
CA THR A 33 0.63 -6.66 -19.10
C THR A 33 1.70 -7.69 -18.75
N ALA A 34 1.48 -8.93 -19.16
CA ALA A 34 2.49 -9.96 -19.16
C ALA A 34 3.59 -9.66 -20.20
N PRO A 35 4.84 -10.14 -20.00
CA PRO A 35 5.29 -10.98 -18.88
C PRO A 35 5.64 -10.20 -17.60
N ASP A 36 5.69 -8.87 -17.65
CA ASP A 36 6.23 -8.05 -16.55
C ASP A 36 5.37 -8.13 -15.28
N ASN A 37 4.05 -8.28 -15.41
CA ASN A 37 3.15 -8.44 -14.26
C ASN A 37 3.40 -9.73 -13.45
N ALA A 38 4.07 -10.74 -14.01
CA ALA A 38 4.46 -11.94 -13.27
C ALA A 38 5.52 -11.63 -12.21
N GLN A 39 6.33 -10.60 -12.43
CA GLN A 39 7.36 -10.16 -11.48
C GLN A 39 6.75 -9.37 -10.32
N ASP A 40 5.55 -8.79 -10.48
CA ASP A 40 4.91 -7.98 -9.43
C ASP A 40 4.63 -8.81 -8.17
N ALA A 41 4.30 -10.10 -8.30
CA ALA A 41 4.09 -10.99 -7.16
C ALA A 41 5.41 -11.26 -6.40
N ILE A 42 6.51 -11.40 -7.13
CA ILE A 42 7.84 -11.62 -6.54
C ILE A 42 8.29 -10.34 -5.82
N ARG A 43 8.15 -9.19 -6.47
CA ARG A 43 8.49 -7.88 -5.91
C ARG A 43 7.68 -7.59 -4.64
N LEU A 44 6.38 -7.88 -4.65
CA LEU A 44 5.54 -7.72 -3.46
C LEU A 44 6.01 -8.61 -2.31
N LYS A 45 6.40 -9.85 -2.61
CA LYS A 45 6.95 -10.77 -1.61
C LYS A 45 8.23 -10.25 -0.97
N ASP A 46 9.11 -9.64 -1.76
CA ASP A 46 10.36 -9.09 -1.24
C ASP A 46 10.12 -7.82 -0.38
N LEU A 47 9.23 -6.93 -0.81
CA LEU A 47 8.84 -5.76 0.00
C LEU A 47 8.12 -6.15 1.30
N ALA A 48 7.26 -7.17 1.27
CA ALA A 48 6.63 -7.66 2.49
C ALA A 48 7.60 -8.32 3.45
N ARG A 49 8.64 -9.01 2.95
CA ARG A 49 9.73 -9.53 3.80
C ARG A 49 10.48 -8.41 4.49
N GLU A 50 10.76 -7.32 3.78
CA GLU A 50 11.35 -6.12 4.37
C GLU A 50 10.43 -5.52 5.46
N ALA A 51 9.12 -5.44 5.20
CA ALA A 51 8.14 -4.98 6.18
C ALA A 51 8.09 -5.87 7.43
N GLU A 52 8.11 -7.19 7.26
CA GLU A 52 8.19 -8.15 8.38
C GLU A 52 9.45 -7.89 9.22
N GLN A 53 10.61 -7.75 8.58
CA GLN A 53 11.87 -7.49 9.29
C GLN A 53 11.79 -6.20 10.12
N ARG A 54 11.33 -5.10 9.53
CA ARG A 54 11.17 -3.81 10.22
C ARG A 54 10.17 -3.87 11.37
N LEU A 55 9.08 -4.63 11.23
CA LEU A 55 8.14 -4.84 12.34
C LEU A 55 8.82 -5.58 13.50
N LEU A 56 9.57 -6.65 13.20
CA LEU A 56 10.27 -7.44 14.21
C LEU A 56 11.45 -6.72 14.89
N GLU A 57 11.99 -5.67 14.26
CA GLU A 57 12.94 -4.76 14.90
C GLU A 57 12.28 -3.90 16.00
N LEU A 58 10.97 -3.62 15.89
CA LEU A 58 10.23 -2.81 16.87
C LEU A 58 9.65 -3.61 18.04
N GLY A 59 9.61 -4.94 17.96
CA GLY A 59 8.98 -5.76 18.98
C GLY A 59 9.02 -7.24 18.66
N SER A 60 8.62 -8.05 19.64
CA SER A 60 8.61 -9.50 19.50
C SER A 60 7.59 -9.98 18.45
N LYS A 61 7.80 -11.19 17.92
CA LYS A 61 6.83 -11.87 17.05
C LYS A 61 5.42 -11.93 17.65
N ARG A 62 5.32 -12.02 18.98
CA ARG A 62 4.02 -12.04 19.68
C ARG A 62 3.31 -10.69 19.62
N GLU A 63 4.06 -9.60 19.75
CA GLU A 63 3.50 -8.24 19.69
C GLU A 63 3.14 -7.84 18.26
N MET A 64 3.98 -8.23 17.30
CA MET A 64 3.79 -7.90 15.88
C MET A 64 2.94 -8.92 15.12
N GLY A 65 2.58 -10.05 15.72
CA GLY A 65 1.77 -11.11 15.11
C GLY A 65 0.54 -10.60 14.36
N PRO A 66 -0.32 -9.76 14.97
CA PRO A 66 -1.49 -9.20 14.29
C PRO A 66 -1.18 -8.32 13.06
N TRP A 67 0.04 -7.77 12.98
CA TRP A 67 0.49 -7.00 11.81
C TRP A 67 0.96 -7.92 10.70
N LEU A 68 1.72 -8.96 11.06
CA LEU A 68 2.22 -9.96 10.13
C LEU A 68 1.08 -10.75 9.48
N GLU A 69 0.09 -11.17 10.27
CA GLU A 69 -1.11 -11.86 9.77
C GLU A 69 -1.89 -11.00 8.77
N ARG A 70 -2.04 -9.70 9.05
CA ARG A 70 -2.73 -8.78 8.13
C ARG A 70 -1.92 -8.50 6.87
N LEU A 71 -0.59 -8.40 6.99
CA LEU A 71 0.28 -8.27 5.83
C LEU A 71 0.17 -9.49 4.92
N GLU A 72 0.27 -10.69 5.49
CA GLU A 72 0.13 -11.95 4.74
C GLU A 72 -1.25 -12.07 4.08
N ALA A 73 -2.33 -11.77 4.79
CA ALA A 73 -3.69 -11.79 4.25
C ALA A 73 -3.83 -10.87 3.03
N VAL A 74 -3.34 -9.62 3.12
CA VAL A 74 -3.40 -8.67 2.01
C VAL A 74 -2.60 -9.17 0.81
N GLN A 75 -1.41 -9.72 1.03
CA GLN A 75 -0.60 -10.26 -0.07
C GLN A 75 -1.32 -11.37 -0.84
N GLN A 76 -2.07 -12.22 -0.15
CA GLN A 76 -2.84 -13.31 -0.77
C GLN A 76 -4.07 -12.80 -1.54
N GLU A 77 -4.66 -11.67 -1.12
CA GLU A 77 -5.83 -11.08 -1.78
C GLU A 77 -5.50 -10.27 -3.04
N ILE A 78 -4.23 -9.87 -3.23
CA ILE A 78 -3.84 -9.03 -4.37
C ILE A 78 -3.84 -9.83 -5.67
N ASP A 79 -4.79 -9.50 -6.54
CA ASP A 79 -4.78 -9.94 -7.92
C ASP A 79 -3.80 -9.08 -8.76
N HIS A 80 -2.69 -9.71 -9.16
CA HIS A 80 -1.65 -9.11 -10.01
C HIS A 80 -2.01 -9.11 -11.51
N GLN A 81 -3.06 -9.82 -11.93
CA GLN A 81 -3.51 -9.84 -13.33
C GLN A 81 -4.14 -8.51 -13.76
N HIS A 82 -4.67 -7.75 -12.81
CA HIS A 82 -5.39 -6.49 -13.04
C HIS A 82 -4.74 -5.30 -12.31
N ASN A 83 -3.43 -5.17 -12.47
CA ASN A 83 -2.67 -4.06 -11.92
C ASN A 83 -2.79 -2.77 -12.74
N TRP A 84 -2.65 -1.63 -12.07
CA TRP A 84 -2.45 -0.32 -12.71
C TRP A 84 -0.95 -0.07 -12.85
N GLU A 85 -0.48 1.16 -12.69
CA GLU A 85 0.96 1.49 -12.77
C GLU A 85 1.63 1.49 -11.38
N GLY A 86 0.85 1.59 -10.30
CA GLY A 86 1.36 1.47 -8.94
C GLY A 86 0.36 0.88 -7.95
N LEU A 87 0.88 0.41 -6.83
CA LEU A 87 0.15 -0.19 -5.72
C LEU A 87 0.66 0.40 -4.39
N GLY A 88 -0.27 0.67 -3.48
CA GLY A 88 0.00 1.05 -2.10
C GLY A 88 -0.78 0.16 -1.14
N ILE A 89 -0.11 -0.40 -0.14
CA ILE A 89 -0.72 -1.16 0.95
C ILE A 89 -0.50 -0.37 2.23
N PHE A 90 -1.57 -0.11 2.96
CA PHE A 90 -1.58 0.70 4.17
C PHE A 90 -2.15 -0.13 5.31
N ILE A 91 -1.31 -0.44 6.31
CA ILE A 91 -1.72 -1.18 7.51
C ILE A 91 -1.47 -0.27 8.72
N GLY A 92 -2.53 0.03 9.46
CA GLY A 92 -2.51 0.77 10.72
C GLY A 92 -3.01 -0.11 11.86
N ARG A 93 -3.30 0.48 13.02
CA ARG A 93 -3.86 -0.27 14.16
C ARG A 93 -5.18 -0.97 13.81
N ASP A 94 -6.14 -0.22 13.27
CA ASP A 94 -7.51 -0.67 13.00
C ASP A 94 -7.89 -0.46 11.51
N LEU A 95 -6.88 -0.44 10.63
CA LEU A 95 -7.03 -0.17 9.21
C LEU A 95 -6.11 -1.08 8.40
N THR A 96 -6.63 -1.62 7.31
CA THR A 96 -5.87 -2.34 6.29
C THR A 96 -6.48 -2.03 4.94
N GLU A 97 -5.75 -1.34 4.07
CA GLU A 97 -6.28 -0.80 2.83
C GLU A 97 -5.28 -0.94 1.69
N VAL A 98 -5.80 -1.25 0.49
CA VAL A 98 -5.01 -1.37 -0.73
C VAL A 98 -5.49 -0.33 -1.73
N VAL A 99 -4.56 0.49 -2.21
CA VAL A 99 -4.82 1.58 -3.16
C VAL A 99 -4.04 1.31 -4.43
N ARG A 100 -4.71 1.43 -5.58
CA ARG A 100 -4.07 1.34 -6.89
C ARG A 100 -3.86 2.75 -7.44
N PHE A 101 -2.67 3.02 -7.95
CA PHE A 101 -2.29 4.33 -8.48
C PHE A 101 -2.27 4.31 -10.02
N PRO A 102 -2.74 5.38 -10.67
CA PRO A 102 -2.70 5.51 -12.13
C PRO A 102 -1.36 6.00 -12.67
N PHE A 103 -0.30 5.91 -11.86
CA PHE A 103 1.07 6.28 -12.21
C PHE A 103 2.03 5.37 -11.45
N PRO A 104 3.28 5.21 -11.93
CA PRO A 104 4.29 4.46 -11.22
C PRO A 104 4.65 5.16 -9.91
N VAL A 105 4.89 4.34 -8.89
CA VAL A 105 5.41 4.73 -7.59
C VAL A 105 6.78 4.11 -7.40
N GLU A 106 7.57 4.66 -6.49
CA GLU A 106 8.86 4.08 -6.12
C GLU A 106 8.65 2.93 -5.15
N ASP A 107 9.30 1.79 -5.41
CA ASP A 107 9.28 0.62 -4.53
C ASP A 107 9.89 0.99 -3.18
N ARG A 108 9.09 0.91 -2.11
CA ARG A 108 9.60 1.11 -0.75
C ARG A 108 8.65 0.59 0.32
N THR A 109 9.26 0.23 1.44
CA THR A 109 8.60 -0.03 2.71
C THR A 109 8.83 1.13 3.67
N VAL A 110 7.78 1.62 4.32
CA VAL A 110 7.84 2.70 5.32
C VAL A 110 7.10 2.25 6.57
N LEU A 111 7.75 2.39 7.73
CA LEU A 111 7.16 2.13 9.03
C LEU A 111 7.39 3.36 9.90
N ASP A 112 6.32 4.07 10.22
CA ASP A 112 6.38 5.39 10.88
C ASP A 112 5.12 5.61 11.75
N GLU A 113 4.97 6.77 12.40
CA GLU A 113 3.78 7.18 13.14
C GLU A 113 2.63 7.65 12.23
N THR A 114 2.90 7.80 10.93
CA THR A 114 1.93 8.19 9.91
C THR A 114 2.15 7.42 8.62
N PHE A 115 1.13 7.32 7.76
CA PHE A 115 1.26 6.69 6.45
C PHE A 115 2.13 7.53 5.49
N ALA A 116 2.77 6.87 4.52
CA ALA A 116 3.43 7.57 3.43
C ALA A 116 2.37 8.07 2.43
N THR A 117 1.95 9.32 2.56
CA THR A 117 0.77 9.87 1.88
C THR A 117 1.05 10.67 0.61
N ARG A 118 2.31 10.85 0.22
CA ARG A 118 2.70 11.65 -0.95
C ARG A 118 2.00 11.19 -2.23
N GLU A 119 1.94 9.88 -2.45
CA GLU A 119 1.31 9.26 -3.61
C GLU A 119 -0.23 9.40 -3.57
N LEU A 120 -0.85 9.37 -2.38
CA LEU A 120 -2.28 9.65 -2.21
C LEU A 120 -2.61 11.10 -2.59
N VAL A 121 -1.81 12.05 -2.13
CA VAL A 121 -1.96 13.48 -2.47
C VAL A 121 -1.79 13.68 -3.98
N ARG A 122 -0.75 13.07 -4.58
CA ARG A 122 -0.52 13.12 -6.03
C ARG A 122 -1.71 12.54 -6.81
N ALA A 123 -2.28 11.41 -6.37
CA ALA A 123 -3.46 10.83 -7.01
C ALA A 123 -4.68 11.73 -6.93
N ARG A 124 -4.88 12.39 -5.78
CA ARG A 124 -5.99 13.33 -5.59
C ARG A 124 -5.85 14.58 -6.46
N LEU A 125 -4.64 15.14 -6.57
CA LEU A 125 -4.35 16.31 -7.39
C LEU A 125 -4.36 15.98 -8.90
N GLY A 126 -3.73 14.88 -9.31
CA GLY A 126 -3.69 14.45 -10.71
C GLY A 126 -5.05 14.04 -11.27
N SER A 127 -6.03 13.72 -10.40
CA SER A 127 -7.42 13.50 -10.83
C SER A 127 -8.16 14.80 -11.19
N VAL A 128 -7.57 15.98 -10.95
CA VAL A 128 -8.15 17.29 -11.28
C VAL A 128 -7.83 17.70 -12.72
N ASP A 129 -6.78 17.16 -13.33
CA ASP A 129 -6.29 17.59 -14.65
C ASP A 129 -6.39 16.49 -15.72
N TYR A 130 -7.60 16.14 -16.17
CA TYR A 130 -7.81 15.58 -17.53
C TYR A 130 -9.24 15.86 -17.99
N HIS A 131 -9.50 17.12 -18.34
CA HIS A 131 -10.43 17.47 -19.40
C HIS A 131 -9.68 18.42 -20.34
N VAL A 132 -9.10 17.87 -21.39
CA VAL A 132 -8.81 18.61 -22.63
C VAL A 132 -9.46 17.83 -23.75
#